data_AF-A0A1S2MBK2-F1
#
_entry.id   AF-A0A1S2MBK2-F1
#
_cell.length_a   1.000
_cell.length_b   1.000
_cell.length_c   1.000
_cell.angle_alpha   90.00
_cell.angle_beta   90.00
_cell.angle_gamma   90.00
#
_symmetry.space_group_name_H-M   'P 1'
#
loop_
_entity.id
_entity.type
_entity.pdbx_description
1 polymer ?
#
loop_
_entity_poly.entity_id
_entity_poly.type
_entity_poly.pdbx_seq_one_letter_code
_entity_poly.pdbx_strand_id
1 'polypeptide(L)' 'MKKSVDPKELYPLVRTYRRCKFILSEAIRNDNDILKSYYSKETKRLERKIFNKYGIIVD' A
#
# COMPACT_ATOMS: atom_id res chain seq x y z
N MET A 1 1.32 0.39 -25.17
CA MET A 1 1.16 -1.01 -24.71
C MET A 1 0.44 -1.01 -23.38
N LYS A 2 -0.79 -1.56 -23.28
CA LYS A 2 -1.36 -1.90 -21.97
C LYS A 2 -0.44 -2.96 -21.39
N LYS A 3 0.38 -2.62 -20.38
CA LYS A 3 1.15 -3.64 -19.65
C LYS A 3 0.12 -4.66 -19.15
N SER A 4 0.19 -5.89 -19.65
CA SER A 4 -0.58 -6.98 -19.08
C SER A 4 -0.24 -7.03 -17.60
N VAL A 5 -1.22 -6.77 -16.75
CA VAL A 5 -1.05 -6.86 -15.31
C VAL A 5 -0.72 -8.31 -14.98
N ASP A 6 0.52 -8.59 -14.55
CA ASP A 6 0.84 -9.93 -14.04
C ASP A 6 0.19 -10.07 -12.66
N PRO A 7 -0.83 -10.94 -12.52
CA PRO A 7 -1.51 -11.13 -11.24
C PRO A 7 -0.55 -11.61 -10.15
N LYS A 8 0.48 -12.40 -10.50
CA LYS A 8 1.46 -12.92 -9.54
C LYS A 8 2.30 -11.82 -8.91
N GLU A 9 2.48 -10.70 -9.61
CA GLU A 9 3.22 -9.55 -9.10
C GLU A 9 2.29 -8.51 -8.44
N LEU A 10 1.09 -8.30 -8.98
CA LEU A 10 0.16 -7.30 -8.44
C LEU A 10 -0.44 -7.75 -7.10
N TYR A 11 -0.90 -9.00 -6.99
CA TYR A 11 -1.59 -9.49 -5.80
C TYR A 11 -0.76 -9.34 -4.51
N PRO A 12 0.52 -9.73 -4.48
CA PRO A 12 1.35 -9.54 -3.29
C PRO A 12 1.51 -8.05 -2.93
N LEU A 13 1.61 -7.18 -3.93
CA LEU A 13 1.72 -5.73 -3.76
C LEU A 13 0.46 -5.13 -3.13
N VAL A 14 -0.72 -5.47 -3.66
CA VAL A 14 -2.01 -5.03 -3.12
C VAL A 14 -2.23 -5.61 -1.71
N ARG A 15 -1.88 -6.88 -1.49
CA ARG A 15 -1.96 -7.52 -0.16
C ARG A 15 -1.09 -6.79 0.86
N THR A 16 0.13 -6.41 0.47
CA THR A 16 1.06 -5.66 1.32
C THR A 16 0.50 -4.27 1.63
N TYR A 17 -0.03 -3.57 0.62
CA TYR A 17 -0.69 -2.28 0.80
C TYR A 17 -1.83 -2.36 1.82
N ARG A 18 -2.73 -3.33 1.68
CA ARG A 18 -3.85 -3.53 2.62
C ARG A 18 -3.37 -3.83 4.04
N ARG A 19 -2.32 -4.63 4.19
CA ARG A 19 -1.71 -4.89 5.50
C ARG A 19 -1.14 -3.60 6.12
N CYS A 20 -0.44 -2.78 5.34
CA CYS A 20 0.08 -1.50 5.82
C CYS A 20 -1.05 -0.53 6.22
N LYS A 21 -2.15 -0.45 5.45
CA LYS A 21 -3.34 0.36 5.81
C LYS A 21 -3.98 -0.13 7.10
N PHE A 22 -4.10 -1.45 7.27
CA PHE A 22 -4.62 -2.03 8.53
C PHE A 22 -3.75 -1.63 9.72
N ILE A 23 -2.42 -1.82 9.64
CA ILE A 23 -1.53 -1.47 10.74
C ILE A 23 -1.53 0.05 11.01
N LEU A 24 -1.62 0.88 9.97
CA LEU A 24 -1.78 2.33 10.13
C LEU A 24 -3.06 2.67 10.90
N SER A 25 -4.19 2.02 10.56
CA SER A 25 -5.45 2.20 11.28
C SER A 25 -5.31 1.80 12.76
N GLU A 26 -4.69 0.66 13.05
CA GLU A 26 -4.43 0.24 14.43
C GLU A 26 -3.49 1.21 15.16
N ALA A 27 -2.46 1.71 14.49
CA ALA A 27 -1.55 2.71 15.05
C ALA A 27 -2.27 4.02 15.38
N ILE A 28 -3.24 4.44 14.56
CA ILE A 28 -4.09 5.62 14.84
C ILE A 28 -4.98 5.36 16.05
N ARG A 29 -5.65 4.20 16.12
CA ARG A 29 -6.52 3.85 17.25
C ARG A 29 -5.77 3.77 18.58
N ASN A 30 -4.53 3.30 18.56
CA ASN A 30 -3.70 3.13 19.75
C ASN A 30 -2.75 4.32 20.01
N ASP A 31 -2.92 5.43 19.27
CA ASP A 31 -2.08 6.63 19.34
C ASP A 31 -0.56 6.39 19.26
N ASN A 32 -0.14 5.40 18.46
CA ASN A 32 1.27 5.05 18.32
C ASN A 32 1.95 5.90 17.23
N ASP A 33 2.63 6.98 17.63
CA ASP A 33 3.28 7.94 16.72
C ASP A 33 4.32 7.33 15.78
N ILE A 34 5.12 6.37 16.29
CA ILE A 34 6.17 5.71 15.51
C ILE A 34 5.54 4.94 14.35
N LEU A 35 4.53 4.12 14.67
CA LEU A 35 3.84 3.31 13.66
C LEU A 35 3.00 4.17 12.71
N LYS A 36 2.33 5.23 13.21
CA LYS A 36 1.61 6.20 12.38
C LYS A 36 2.53 6.79 11.31
N SER A 37 3.69 7.31 11.72
CA SER A 37 4.67 7.93 10.82
C SER A 37 5.22 6.94 9.79
N TYR A 38 5.60 5.74 10.23
CA TYR A 38 6.17 4.71 9.36
C TYR A 38 5.15 4.21 8.33
N TYR A 39 3.97 3.75 8.78
CA TYR A 39 2.99 3.14 7.88
C TYR A 39 2.27 4.15 6.99
N SER A 40 2.18 5.43 7.38
CA SER A 40 1.72 6.51 6.49
C SER A 40 2.65 6.72 5.30
N LYS A 41 3.97 6.63 5.50
CA LYS A 41 4.95 6.70 4.40
C LYS A 41 4.90 5.45 3.52
N GLU A 42 4.83 4.27 4.14
CA GLU A 42 4.82 3.00 3.40
C GLU A 42 3.56 2.82 2.54
N THR A 43 2.39 3.21 3.03
CA THR A 43 1.14 3.18 2.26
C THR A 43 1.23 4.06 1.00
N LYS A 44 1.67 5.31 1.15
CA LYS A 44 1.91 6.23 0.01
C LYS A 44 2.95 5.70 -0.97
N ARG A 45 4.01 5.06 -0.46
CA ARG A 45 5.06 4.45 -1.30
C ARG A 45 4.48 3.32 -2.16
N LEU A 46 3.66 2.46 -1.56
CA LEU A 46 3.01 1.34 -2.25
C LEU A 46 1.96 1.81 -3.26
N GLU A 47 1.14 2.80 -2.92
CA GLU A 47 0.18 3.44 -3.85
C GLU A 47 0.89 3.93 -5.11
N ARG A 48 1.95 4.74 -4.94
CA ARG A 48 2.74 5.24 -6.08
C ARG A 48 3.37 4.11 -6.87
N LYS A 49 3.89 3.07 -6.21
CA LYS A 49 4.50 1.92 -6.88
C LYS A 49 3.49 1.15 -7.73
N ILE A 50 2.28 0.94 -7.21
CA ILE A 50 1.19 0.24 -7.92
C ILE A 50 0.71 1.08 -9.10
N PHE A 51 0.48 2.38 -8.89
CA PHE A 51 0.06 3.29 -9.93
C PHE A 51 1.10 3.41 -11.05
N ASN A 52 2.37 3.66 -10.72
CA ASN A 52 3.43 3.85 -11.71
C ASN A 52 3.69 2.57 -12.55
N LYS A 53 3.56 1.39 -11.94
CA LYS A 53 3.84 0.13 -12.63
C LYS A 53 2.65 -0.40 -13.43
N TYR A 54 1.43 -0.28 -12.88
CA TYR A 54 0.24 -0.94 -13.42
C TYR A 54 -0.90 0.01 -13.81
N GLY A 55 -0.83 1.31 -13.47
CA GLY A 55 -1.89 2.28 -13.71
C GLY A 55 -3.13 2.07 -12.82
N ILE A 56 -2.97 1.35 -11.71
CA ILE A 56 -4.08 0.99 -10.80
C ILE A 56 -4.07 1.93 -9.60
N ILE A 57 -5.25 2.46 -9.27
CA ILE A 57 -5.50 3.18 -8.02
C ILE A 57 -6.02 2.15 -7.01
N VAL A 58 -5.41 2.12 -5.83
CA VAL A 58 -5.84 1.28 -4.71
C VAL A 58 -6.40 2.18 -3.61
N ASP A 59 -7.60 1.86 -3.13
CA ASP A 59 -8.28 2.51 -2.01
C ASP A 59 -8.42 1.51 -0.84
#